data_AF-A0AAD7Z969-F1
#
_entry.id   AF-A0AAD7Z969-F1
#
_cell.length_a   1.000
_cell.length_b   1.000
_cell.length_c   1.000
_cell.angle_alpha   90.00
_cell.angle_beta   90.00
_cell.angle_gamma   90.00
#
_symmetry.space_group_name_H-M   'P 1'
#
loop_
_entity.id
_entity.type
_entity.pdbx_description
1 polymer ?
#
loop_
_entity_poly.entity_id
_entity_poly.type
_entity_poly.pdbx_seq_one_letter_code
_entity_poly.pdbx_strand_id
1 'polypeptide(L)'
;VVWSRPRIRHSNMKLRCSKCPPGFGVWRKCTEKLDTECKPCNAGSYSPHHSYHTPCWVCSRCGPGLFEAHPCHPEADTICDDCHRTGVSPNKDFLTKCINKNSTQLIWTKGASEIIKTRRKKLNTF
;
A
#
# COMPACT_ATOMS: atom_id res chain seq x y z
N VAL A 1 54.27 36.98 9.24
CA VAL A 1 52.85 36.75 8.94
C VAL A 1 52.42 35.41 9.51
N VAL A 2 51.75 35.42 10.67
CA VAL A 2 51.30 34.19 11.34
C VAL A 2 50.09 33.67 10.55
N TRP A 3 50.29 32.61 9.78
CA TRP A 3 49.21 31.88 9.11
C TRP A 3 48.48 31.04 10.15
N SER A 4 47.65 31.70 10.96
CA SER A 4 46.71 31.05 11.87
C SER A 4 45.71 30.26 11.03
N ARG A 5 45.99 28.97 10.85
CA ARG A 5 45.04 28.02 10.26
C ARG A 5 43.70 28.18 10.99
N PRO A 6 42.60 28.50 10.30
CA PRO A 6 41.30 28.56 10.94
C PRO A 6 41.05 27.20 11.59
N ARG A 7 40.74 27.16 12.89
CA ARG A 7 40.04 26.00 13.45
C ARG A 7 38.67 25.98 12.80
N ILE A 8 38.57 25.31 11.66
CA ILE A 8 37.30 24.78 11.19
C ILE A 8 36.87 23.87 12.32
N ARG A 9 35.99 24.36 13.20
CA ARG A 9 35.19 23.47 14.04
C ARG A 9 34.46 22.60 13.02
N HIS A 10 34.96 21.39 12.80
CA HIS A 10 34.10 20.31 12.37
C HIS A 10 33.11 20.17 13.51
N SER A 11 32.05 20.97 13.44
CA SER A 11 30.89 20.85 14.30
C SER A 11 30.35 19.48 13.97
N ASN A 12 30.87 18.48 14.68
CA ASN A 12 30.24 17.19 14.81
C ASN A 12 29.03 17.37 15.75
N MET A 13 28.23 18.42 15.48
CA MET A 13 26.91 18.60 16.02
C MET A 13 26.10 17.50 15.39
N LYS A 14 26.19 16.32 16.01
CA LYS A 14 25.22 15.27 15.84
C LYS A 14 23.94 15.84 16.44
N LEU A 15 23.24 16.64 15.63
CA LEU A 15 21.90 17.14 15.91
C LEU A 15 21.10 15.95 16.42
N ARG A 16 20.79 15.94 17.72
CA ARG A 16 19.97 14.90 18.31
C ARG A 16 18.53 15.16 17.93
N CYS A 17 18.21 14.87 16.68
CA CYS A 17 16.86 14.98 16.14
C CYS A 17 16.03 13.81 16.66
N SER A 18 14.89 14.12 17.26
CA SER A 18 13.85 13.16 17.60
C SER A 18 13.25 12.58 16.33
N LYS A 19 12.93 11.29 16.36
CA LYS A 19 12.24 10.59 15.27
C LYS A 19 10.73 10.73 15.49
N CYS A 20 10.00 11.04 14.43
CA CYS A 20 8.54 10.97 14.45
C CYS A 20 8.10 9.50 14.52
N PRO A 21 7.13 9.15 15.37
CA PRO A 21 6.58 7.80 15.42
C PRO A 21 5.72 7.50 14.17
N PRO A 22 5.37 6.22 13.93
CA PRO A 22 4.39 5.84 12.93
C PRO A 22 3.08 6.61 13.12
N GLY A 23 2.40 6.95 12.02
CA GLY A 23 1.24 7.84 12.06
C GLY A 23 1.58 9.33 12.09
N PHE A 24 2.86 9.69 12.28
CA PHE A 24 3.33 11.08 12.30
C PHE A 24 4.42 11.30 11.24
N GLY A 25 4.32 12.41 10.52
CA GLY A 25 5.29 12.85 9.54
C GLY A 25 6.06 14.07 10.03
N VAL A 26 7.28 14.25 9.51
CA VAL A 26 8.09 15.43 9.78
C VAL A 26 7.46 16.66 9.11
N TRP A 27 6.98 17.59 9.92
CA TRP A 27 6.47 18.90 9.48
C TRP A 27 7.61 19.91 9.36
N ARG A 28 8.50 19.94 10.36
CA ARG A 28 9.73 20.76 10.31
C ARG A 28 10.93 19.92 10.68
N LYS A 29 11.98 20.06 9.87
CA LYS A 29 13.27 19.42 10.10
C LYS A 29 13.93 20.02 11.34
N CYS A 30 14.63 19.18 12.08
CA CYS A 30 15.49 19.62 13.17
C CYS A 30 16.58 20.60 12.68
N THR A 31 16.98 21.50 13.57
CA THR A 31 18.05 22.50 13.37
C THR A 31 18.93 22.53 14.61
N GLU A 32 20.05 23.26 14.59
CA GLU A 32 20.97 23.36 15.75
C GLU A 32 20.33 23.84 17.05
N LYS A 33 19.15 24.46 16.97
CA LYS A 33 18.44 25.05 18.10
C LYS A 33 17.07 24.45 18.35
N LEU A 34 16.54 23.63 17.43
CA LEU A 34 15.17 23.12 17.47
C LEU A 34 15.12 21.65 17.09
N ASP A 35 14.33 20.87 17.84
CA ASP A 35 14.06 19.47 17.52
C ASP A 35 13.11 19.35 16.30
N THR A 36 13.00 18.14 15.76
CA THR A 36 12.06 17.76 14.70
C THR A 36 10.63 17.99 15.18
N GLU A 37 9.85 18.75 14.40
CA GLU A 37 8.42 18.91 14.65
C GLU A 37 7.65 17.86 13.86
N CYS A 38 6.93 17.00 14.59
CA CYS A 38 6.12 15.92 14.03
C CYS A 38 4.65 16.31 14.05
N LYS A 39 3.93 16.05 12.95
CA LYS A 39 2.47 16.23 12.89
C LYS A 39 1.78 14.92 12.50
N PRO A 40 0.56 14.68 13.00
CA PRO A 40 -0.21 13.51 12.61
C PRO A 40 -0.51 13.56 11.10
N CYS A 41 -0.48 12.40 10.46
CA CYS A 41 -0.84 12.30 9.05
C CYS A 41 -2.34 12.53 8.86
N ASN A 42 -2.68 13.38 7.88
CA ASN A 42 -4.07 13.66 7.52
C ASN A 42 -4.68 12.46 6.78
N ALA A 43 -6.01 12.43 6.68
CA ALA A 43 -6.71 11.43 5.87
C ALA A 43 -6.17 11.40 4.43
N GLY A 44 -5.84 10.20 3.94
CA GLY A 44 -5.18 10.04 2.64
C GLY A 44 -3.65 10.19 2.68
N SER A 45 -3.04 10.19 3.87
CA SER A 45 -1.60 10.10 4.04
C SER A 45 -1.19 9.16 5.18
N TYR A 46 0.01 8.59 5.09
CA TYR A 46 0.53 7.61 6.05
C TYR A 46 2.03 7.76 6.31
N SER A 47 2.49 7.23 7.43
CA SER A 47 3.89 7.15 7.84
C SER A 47 4.11 5.84 8.59
N PRO A 48 4.72 4.82 7.95
CA PRO A 48 4.82 3.48 8.54
C PRO A 48 6.01 3.30 9.49
N HIS A 49 7.03 4.15 9.39
CA HIS A 49 8.30 3.95 10.09
C HIS A 49 8.77 5.21 10.82
N HIS A 50 9.51 4.98 11.91
CA HIS A 50 10.11 6.04 12.69
C HIS A 50 11.09 6.86 11.85
N SER A 51 10.79 8.14 11.64
CA SER A 51 11.49 8.96 10.66
C SER A 51 11.93 10.30 11.23
N TYR A 52 13.16 10.72 10.89
CA TYR A 52 13.75 11.98 11.35
C TYR A 52 13.69 13.09 10.28
N HIS A 53 13.37 12.73 9.03
CA HIS A 53 13.27 13.67 7.91
C HIS A 53 12.06 13.44 7.00
N THR A 54 11.38 12.31 7.13
CA THR A 54 10.37 11.88 6.18
C THR A 54 9.01 12.49 6.53
N PRO A 55 8.36 13.25 5.63
CA PRO A 55 6.98 13.69 5.82
C PRO A 55 6.00 12.53 5.64
N CYS A 56 4.70 12.78 5.86
CA CYS A 56 3.65 11.81 5.53
C CYS A 56 3.61 11.55 4.02
N TRP A 57 3.47 10.28 3.66
CA TRP A 57 3.36 9.80 2.29
C TRP A 57 1.91 9.83 1.87
N VAL A 58 1.62 10.14 0.61
CA VAL A 58 0.25 10.06 0.11
C VAL A 58 -0.11 8.59 -0.07
N CYS A 59 -1.31 8.21 0.36
CA CYS A 59 -1.77 6.83 0.18
C CYS A 59 -1.90 6.49 -1.32
N SER A 60 -1.54 5.25 -1.64
CA SER A 60 -1.72 4.66 -2.96
C SER A 60 -3.21 4.57 -3.30
N ARG A 61 -3.55 4.76 -4.58
CA ARG A 61 -4.91 4.57 -5.10
C ARG A 61 -4.95 3.33 -5.97
N CYS A 62 -6.00 2.54 -5.83
CA CYS A 62 -6.17 1.34 -6.65
C CYS A 62 -6.53 1.71 -8.08
N GLY A 63 -5.79 1.14 -9.03
CA GLY A 63 -6.03 1.29 -10.46
C GLY A 63 -7.24 0.47 -10.95
N PRO A 64 -7.57 0.58 -12.24
CA PRO A 64 -8.69 -0.18 -12.82
C PRO A 64 -8.47 -1.69 -12.67
N GLY A 65 -9.48 -2.40 -12.19
CA GLY A 65 -9.43 -3.85 -11.95
C GLY A 65 -8.86 -4.27 -10.60
N LEU A 66 -8.35 -3.31 -9.80
CA LEU A 66 -7.92 -3.52 -8.42
C LEU A 66 -8.87 -2.83 -7.45
N PHE A 67 -9.00 -3.41 -6.27
CA PHE A 67 -9.90 -2.97 -5.22
C PHE A 67 -9.16 -2.82 -3.89
N GLU A 68 -9.67 -1.96 -3.03
CA GLU A 68 -9.07 -1.67 -1.74
C GLU A 68 -9.30 -2.83 -0.77
N ALA A 69 -8.32 -3.71 -0.67
CA ALA A 69 -8.33 -4.84 0.25
C ALA A 69 -8.13 -4.35 1.69
N HIS A 70 -7.16 -3.45 1.90
CA HIS A 70 -6.98 -2.74 3.16
C HIS A 70 -7.02 -1.22 2.95
N PRO A 71 -7.80 -0.50 3.78
CA PRO A 71 -7.90 0.94 3.69
C PRO A 71 -6.62 1.61 4.13
N CYS A 72 -6.39 2.82 3.61
CA CYS A 72 -5.28 3.60 4.09
C CYS A 72 -5.45 3.97 5.56
N HIS A 73 -4.39 3.78 6.34
CA HIS A 73 -4.29 4.17 7.73
C HIS A 73 -3.12 5.16 7.90
N PRO A 74 -3.12 6.00 8.94
CA PRO A 74 -1.99 6.89 9.19
C PRO A 74 -0.67 6.12 9.38
N GLU A 75 -0.72 4.83 9.73
CA GLU A 75 0.45 3.97 9.92
C GLU A 75 0.73 3.05 8.73
N ALA A 76 -0.16 2.91 7.75
CA ALA A 76 -0.03 1.93 6.68
C ALA A 76 -0.69 2.40 5.37
N ASP A 77 -0.07 2.04 4.24
CA ASP A 77 -0.61 2.39 2.92
C ASP A 77 -1.90 1.61 2.61
N THR A 78 -2.64 2.11 1.61
CA THR A 78 -3.68 1.35 0.94
C THR A 78 -3.09 0.10 0.30
N ILE A 79 -3.71 -1.06 0.54
CA ILE A 79 -3.36 -2.30 -0.14
C ILE A 79 -4.42 -2.58 -1.21
N CYS A 80 -3.97 -2.66 -2.45
CA CYS A 80 -4.81 -2.93 -3.61
C CYS A 80 -4.66 -4.39 -4.02
N ASP A 81 -5.79 -5.04 -4.29
CA ASP A 81 -5.82 -6.44 -4.68
C ASP A 81 -6.92 -6.72 -5.72
N ASP A 82 -6.80 -7.84 -6.42
CA ASP A 82 -7.76 -8.30 -7.41
C ASP A 82 -8.77 -9.31 -6.82
N CYS A 83 -9.93 -9.47 -7.46
CA CYS A 83 -10.99 -10.33 -6.95
C CYS A 83 -10.69 -11.84 -7.02
N HIS A 84 -9.61 -12.26 -7.66
CA HIS A 84 -9.23 -13.67 -7.79
C HIS A 84 -8.35 -14.15 -6.65
N ARG A 85 -7.84 -13.25 -5.79
CA ARG A 85 -6.98 -13.63 -4.69
C ARG A 85 -7.77 -14.22 -3.52
N THR A 86 -7.67 -15.54 -3.35
CA THR A 86 -8.22 -16.25 -2.20
C THR A 86 -7.23 -16.18 -1.03
N GLY A 87 -7.64 -15.63 0.12
CA GLY A 87 -6.82 -15.64 1.35
C GLY A 87 -6.50 -14.28 1.96
N VAL A 88 -7.06 -13.19 1.43
CA VAL A 88 -7.00 -11.85 2.05
C VAL A 88 -8.25 -11.65 2.90
N SER A 89 -8.14 -11.06 4.10
CA SER A 89 -9.27 -10.61 4.91
C SER A 89 -9.84 -9.33 4.28
N PRO A 90 -10.96 -9.42 3.55
CA PRO A 90 -11.39 -8.33 2.68
C PRO A 90 -12.08 -7.22 3.46
N ASN A 91 -11.77 -5.96 3.14
CA ASN A 91 -12.57 -4.81 3.60
C ASN A 91 -13.96 -4.79 2.93
N LYS A 92 -14.91 -4.05 3.52
CA LYS A 92 -16.24 -3.79 2.98
C LYS A 92 -16.21 -3.24 1.55
N ASP A 93 -15.22 -2.40 1.20
CA ASP A 93 -15.07 -1.90 -0.18
C ASP A 93 -14.71 -3.02 -1.16
N PHE A 94 -13.72 -3.86 -0.82
CA PHE A 94 -13.39 -5.07 -1.56
C PHE A 94 -14.58 -6.02 -1.69
N LEU A 95 -15.29 -6.30 -0.59
CA LEU A 95 -16.50 -7.13 -0.59
C LEU A 95 -17.58 -6.56 -1.51
N THR A 96 -17.84 -5.25 -1.44
CA THR A 96 -18.91 -4.60 -2.22
C THR A 96 -18.58 -4.58 -3.70
N LYS A 97 -17.32 -4.39 -4.08
CA LYS A 97 -16.92 -4.28 -5.50
C LYS A 97 -16.58 -5.61 -6.16
N CYS A 98 -16.06 -6.58 -5.41
CA CYS A 98 -15.75 -7.93 -5.91
C CYS A 98 -16.92 -8.91 -5.79
N ILE A 99 -17.57 -9.02 -4.62
CA ILE A 99 -18.61 -10.03 -4.41
C ILE A 99 -19.91 -9.67 -5.13
N ASN A 100 -20.30 -8.38 -5.18
CA ASN A 100 -21.49 -8.00 -5.95
C ASN A 100 -21.28 -8.09 -7.47
N LYS A 101 -20.05 -8.20 -7.97
CA LYS A 101 -19.79 -8.58 -9.37
C LYS A 101 -19.82 -10.10 -9.59
N ASN A 102 -19.82 -10.89 -8.52
CA ASN A 102 -19.83 -12.34 -8.60
C ASN A 102 -21.22 -12.94 -8.82
N SER A 103 -22.29 -12.13 -8.83
CA SER A 103 -23.61 -12.60 -9.29
C SER A 103 -23.80 -12.53 -10.81
N THR A 104 -22.88 -11.90 -11.56
CA THR A 104 -22.98 -11.79 -13.03
C THR A 104 -21.75 -12.31 -13.79
N GLN A 105 -20.76 -12.90 -13.12
CA GLN A 105 -19.61 -13.53 -13.81
C GLN A 105 -19.27 -14.97 -13.35
N LEU A 106 -20.08 -15.58 -12.48
CA LEU A 106 -20.01 -17.03 -12.19
C LEU A 106 -20.82 -17.91 -13.15
N ILE A 107 -21.12 -17.41 -14.35
CA ILE A 107 -21.68 -18.23 -15.42
C ILE A 107 -20.75 -18.13 -16.63
N TRP A 108 -20.00 -19.22 -16.86
CA TRP A 108 -19.31 -19.62 -18.10
C TRP A 108 -17.97 -18.99 -18.48
N THR A 109 -16.92 -19.25 -17.69
CA THR A 109 -15.58 -19.48 -18.25
C THR A 109 -14.93 -20.75 -17.67
N LYS A 110 -15.57 -21.91 -17.88
CA LYS A 110 -14.83 -23.19 -17.89
C LYS A 110 -14.62 -23.63 -19.32
N GLY A 111 -13.58 -23.07 -19.95
CA GLY A 111 -12.98 -23.63 -21.16
C GLY A 111 -11.73 -24.42 -20.79
N ALA A 112 -11.88 -25.71 -20.46
CA ALA A 112 -10.79 -26.69 -20.51
C ALA A 112 -11.38 -28.12 -20.49
N SER A 113 -11.50 -28.69 -21.69
CA SER A 113 -11.21 -30.09 -22.03
C SER A 113 -11.80 -31.21 -21.15
N GLU A 114 -12.90 -31.81 -21.62
CA GLU A 114 -13.06 -33.27 -21.54
C GLU A 114 -13.67 -33.82 -22.83
N ILE A 115 -12.96 -34.80 -23.38
CA ILE A 115 -13.06 -35.31 -24.74
C ILE A 115 -14.00 -36.51 -24.69
N ILE A 116 -15.31 -36.30 -24.59
CA ILE A 116 -16.26 -37.41 -24.75
C ILE A 116 -16.69 -37.45 -26.21
N LYS A 117 -15.97 -38.27 -26.99
CA LYS A 117 -16.35 -38.75 -28.33
C LYS A 117 -17.78 -39.32 -28.28
N THR A 118 -18.78 -38.53 -28.67
CA THR A 118 -20.10 -39.09 -28.96
C THR A 118 -20.04 -39.77 -30.33
N ARG A 119 -19.67 -41.06 -30.35
CA ARG A 119 -19.88 -41.93 -31.52
C ARG A 119 -21.38 -41.90 -31.84
N ARG A 120 -21.73 -41.39 -33.02
CA ARG A 120 -22.98 -41.77 -33.70
C ARG A 120 -23.04 -43.30 -33.73
N LYS A 121 -23.94 -43.89 -32.96
CA LYS A 121 -24.56 -45.17 -33.32
C LYS A 121 -26.03 -44.93 -33.57
N LYS A 122 -26.29 -44.62 -34.84
CA LYS A 122 -27.52 -45.00 -35.53
C LYS A 122 -27.61 -46.53 -35.42
N LEU A 123 -28.64 -47.08 -34.80
CA LEU A 123 -29.13 -48.43 -35.13
C LEU A 123 -30.57 -48.57 -34.64
N ASN A 124 -31.48 -48.74 -35.61
CA ASN A 124 -32.81 -49.33 -35.48
C ASN A 124 -32.77 -50.64 -34.68
N THR A 125 -33.91 -50.98 -34.06
CA THR A 125 -34.56 -52.32 -33.91
C THR A 125 -35.36 -52.30 -32.58
N PHE A 126 -36.62 -52.74 -32.43
CA PHE A 126 -37.65 -53.40 -33.23
C PHE A 126 -39.00 -52.90 -32.70
#